data_AF-A0ABD3CP95-F1
#
_entry.id   AF-A0ABD3CP95-F1
#
_cell.length_a   1.000
_cell.length_b   1.000
_cell.length_c   1.000
_cell.angle_alpha   90.00
_cell.angle_beta   90.00
_cell.angle_gamma   90.00
#
_symmetry.space_group_name_H-M   'P 1'
#
loop_
_entity.id
_entity.type
_entity.pdbx_description
1 polymer ?
#
loop_
_entity_poly.entity_id
_entity_poly.type
_entity_poly.pdbx_seq_one_letter_code
_entity_poly.pdbx_strand_id
1 'polypeptide(L)'
;MALLLPPPSKPKPILKLNSHKIAQKHKNPIHFFASNIYFTNKKLKNDINIKRVLPIVKATSNPLSEDEKDSSFGRILLSDVVVKRRKNVFLGRKWNPLDVATIGVMGFMHLLCLFAPLTFNWSAFWVAVGLYVITGLFGITLSFHRNLSHRSFKLPKWLEYFFAYCGVQALQGSPIDWVSTHRYHHQFCDSEKDPHSPLEGFWFSHMTWLFDTYALVQRCGKPNNVGDLEKQQFYKFLQRTYIVHPIALGALLYALGGFPYIVWAMGVRIVWVYHITWLVNSACHVWGKQAWNTGDLSRNNWWVAVLAFGEGWHNNHHAFEYSARHGLQWWQIDTTWYVISLLKAIGLATDVKLPSAAHKQKLAIMG
;
A
#
# COMPACT_ATOMS: atom_id res chain seq x y z
N MET A 1 -12.33 -40.61 -81.28
CA MET A 1 -13.50 -41.51 -81.42
C MET A 1 -14.16 -41.57 -80.05
N ALA A 2 -15.42 -41.15 -80.00
CA ALA A 2 -16.19 -40.83 -78.80
C ALA A 2 -16.69 -42.07 -78.06
N LEU A 3 -17.43 -41.81 -76.96
CA LEU A 3 -18.38 -42.65 -76.20
C LEU A 3 -17.85 -42.99 -74.78
N LEU A 4 -18.53 -42.76 -73.66
CA LEU A 4 -19.89 -42.27 -73.31
C LEU A 4 -19.87 -41.86 -71.82
N LEU A 5 -20.53 -40.76 -71.47
CA LEU A 5 -20.85 -40.37 -70.09
C LEU A 5 -22.16 -41.04 -69.63
N PRO A 6 -22.33 -41.37 -68.33
CA PRO A 6 -23.64 -41.63 -67.73
C PRO A 6 -24.29 -40.36 -67.12
N PRO A 7 -25.63 -40.36 -66.91
CA PRO A 7 -26.51 -39.18 -66.90
C PRO A 7 -26.68 -38.49 -65.52
N PRO A 8 -27.30 -37.28 -65.47
CA PRO A 8 -27.30 -36.40 -64.29
C PRO A 8 -28.46 -36.68 -63.32
N SER A 9 -28.20 -36.58 -62.02
CA SER A 9 -29.24 -36.62 -60.98
C SER A 9 -29.82 -35.23 -60.69
N LYS A 10 -31.16 -35.18 -60.62
CA LYS A 10 -32.05 -34.02 -60.55
C LYS A 10 -31.85 -33.09 -59.32
N PRO A 11 -32.23 -31.79 -59.42
CA PRO A 11 -32.09 -30.80 -58.36
C PRO A 11 -33.35 -30.64 -57.50
N LYS A 12 -33.21 -30.10 -56.27
CA LYS A 12 -34.10 -29.15 -55.53
C LYS A 12 -34.01 -29.36 -53.99
N PRO A 13 -34.44 -28.41 -53.13
CA PRO A 13 -34.66 -26.96 -53.33
C PRO A 13 -33.96 -26.07 -52.27
N ILE A 14 -33.86 -24.78 -52.57
CA ILE A 14 -33.56 -23.71 -51.60
C ILE A 14 -34.88 -23.30 -50.92
N LEU A 15 -34.90 -23.22 -49.57
CA LEU A 15 -35.92 -22.47 -48.84
C LEU A 15 -35.34 -21.82 -47.57
N LYS A 16 -35.92 -20.65 -47.28
CA LYS A 16 -35.43 -19.54 -46.46
C LYS A 16 -35.73 -19.66 -44.94
N LEU A 17 -34.84 -19.02 -44.17
CA LEU A 17 -35.01 -18.22 -42.94
C LEU A 17 -35.61 -18.81 -41.63
N ASN A 18 -34.80 -18.59 -40.57
CA ASN A 18 -35.09 -17.97 -39.27
C ASN A 18 -35.23 -18.79 -37.98
N SER A 19 -34.51 -18.25 -36.97
CA SER A 19 -34.79 -18.14 -35.53
C SER A 19 -34.26 -19.19 -34.54
N HIS A 20 -33.47 -18.65 -33.60
CA HIS A 20 -33.25 -19.00 -32.18
C HIS A 20 -33.16 -20.46 -31.68
N LYS A 21 -31.99 -20.76 -31.06
CA LYS A 21 -31.78 -21.31 -29.68
C LYS A 21 -30.29 -21.73 -29.59
N ILE A 22 -29.44 -21.09 -28.78
CA ILE A 22 -29.20 -21.31 -27.34
C ILE A 22 -29.30 -22.80 -26.93
N ALA A 23 -28.16 -23.45 -26.72
CA ALA A 23 -27.86 -24.19 -25.49
C ALA A 23 -26.40 -24.69 -25.43
N GLN A 24 -25.72 -24.25 -24.37
CA GLN A 24 -24.82 -24.98 -23.48
C GLN A 24 -23.61 -25.77 -24.01
N LYS A 25 -22.42 -25.38 -23.53
CA LYS A 25 -21.45 -26.34 -22.98
C LYS A 25 -20.67 -25.74 -21.80
N HIS A 26 -20.93 -26.30 -20.62
CA HIS A 26 -20.15 -26.39 -19.38
C HIS A 26 -19.09 -25.32 -19.03
N LYS A 27 -19.35 -24.56 -17.95
CA LYS A 27 -18.35 -23.83 -17.19
C LYS A 27 -17.92 -24.65 -15.96
N ASN A 28 -16.61 -24.87 -15.84
CA ASN A 28 -15.95 -25.48 -14.69
C ASN A 28 -15.90 -24.48 -13.51
N PRO A 29 -16.22 -24.84 -12.26
CA PRO A 29 -16.40 -23.87 -11.16
C PRO A 29 -15.12 -23.23 -10.59
N ILE A 30 -13.93 -23.69 -10.99
CA ILE A 30 -12.65 -23.24 -10.40
C ILE A 30 -12.08 -21.99 -11.10
N HIS A 31 -12.63 -21.61 -12.27
CA HIS A 31 -12.12 -20.49 -13.06
C HIS A 31 -12.77 -19.12 -12.76
N PHE A 32 -13.72 -19.05 -11.81
CA PHE A 32 -14.53 -17.84 -11.58
C PHE A 32 -13.94 -16.88 -10.51
N PHE A 33 -13.05 -17.35 -9.63
CA PHE A 33 -12.54 -16.55 -8.51
C PHE A 33 -11.23 -15.81 -8.78
N ALA A 34 -10.48 -16.17 -9.83
CA ALA A 34 -9.16 -15.59 -10.10
C ALA A 34 -9.17 -14.37 -11.05
N SER A 35 -10.28 -14.07 -11.74
CA SER A 35 -10.27 -13.10 -12.86
C SER A 35 -10.79 -11.70 -12.54
N ASN A 36 -11.29 -11.43 -11.33
CA ASN A 36 -11.98 -10.15 -11.02
C ASN A 36 -11.39 -9.33 -9.87
N ILE A 37 -10.19 -9.67 -9.40
CA ILE A 37 -9.47 -8.91 -8.38
C ILE A 37 -8.17 -8.38 -9.01
N TYR A 38 -8.27 -7.15 -9.55
CA TYR A 38 -7.22 -6.23 -10.07
C TYR A 38 -6.75 -6.27 -11.54
N PHE A 39 -7.44 -5.41 -12.32
CA PHE A 39 -7.01 -4.58 -13.46
C PHE A 39 -6.14 -5.15 -14.59
N THR A 40 -6.80 -5.67 -15.63
CA THR A 40 -6.48 -5.22 -17.00
C THR A 40 -7.15 -3.88 -17.29
N ASN A 41 -6.31 -2.84 -17.31
CA ASN A 41 -6.62 -1.46 -17.66
C ASN A 41 -6.90 -1.31 -19.18
N LYS A 42 -7.96 -1.96 -19.67
CA LYS A 42 -8.46 -1.83 -21.06
C LYS A 42 -9.92 -1.37 -21.11
N LYS A 43 -10.75 -1.76 -20.14
CA LYS A 43 -12.16 -1.32 -20.07
C LYS A 43 -12.30 0.09 -19.51
N LEU A 44 -11.60 0.44 -18.43
CA LEU A 44 -11.51 1.83 -17.95
C LEU A 44 -10.82 2.77 -18.95
N LYS A 45 -9.90 2.26 -19.79
CA LYS A 45 -9.25 3.02 -20.87
C LYS A 45 -10.18 3.27 -22.06
N ASN A 46 -11.17 2.40 -22.29
CA ASN A 46 -12.09 2.52 -23.41
C ASN A 46 -13.32 3.37 -23.08
N ASP A 47 -13.76 3.38 -21.82
CA ASP A 47 -14.86 4.26 -21.37
C ASP A 47 -14.40 5.73 -21.23
N ILE A 48 -13.09 5.97 -21.21
CA ILE A 48 -12.51 7.32 -21.29
C ILE A 48 -12.01 7.52 -22.74
N ASN A 49 -12.87 8.03 -23.60
CA ASN A 49 -12.50 8.44 -24.95
C ASN A 49 -11.63 9.72 -24.89
N ILE A 50 -10.32 9.56 -24.69
CA ILE A 50 -9.33 10.64 -24.45
C ILE A 50 -9.10 11.55 -25.70
N LYS A 51 -9.80 11.35 -26.81
CA LYS A 51 -9.66 12.21 -28.01
C LYS A 51 -10.78 13.24 -28.22
N ARG A 52 -11.72 13.43 -27.28
CA ARG A 52 -12.84 14.38 -27.50
C ARG A 52 -13.25 15.29 -26.33
N VAL A 53 -12.37 15.56 -25.37
CA VAL A 53 -12.61 16.63 -24.38
C VAL A 53 -11.37 17.51 -24.26
N LEU A 54 -11.25 18.44 -25.21
CA LEU A 54 -10.65 19.74 -24.97
C LEU A 54 -11.64 20.78 -25.51
N PRO A 55 -12.36 21.46 -24.64
CA PRO A 55 -12.26 22.89 -24.56
C PRO A 55 -11.24 23.22 -23.47
N ILE A 56 -10.40 24.20 -23.75
CA ILE A 56 -9.60 24.88 -22.74
C ILE A 56 -10.59 25.46 -21.73
N VAL A 57 -10.88 24.72 -20.67
CA VAL A 57 -11.52 25.24 -19.48
C VAL A 57 -10.39 25.96 -18.76
N LYS A 58 -10.37 27.30 -18.89
CA LYS A 58 -9.77 28.16 -17.87
C LYS A 58 -10.16 27.56 -16.52
N ALA A 59 -9.20 27.37 -15.62
CA ALA A 59 -9.48 26.96 -14.25
C ALA A 59 -10.44 27.97 -13.62
N THR A 60 -11.75 27.75 -13.79
CA THR A 60 -12.76 28.27 -12.90
C THR A 60 -12.66 27.37 -11.70
N SER A 61 -11.84 27.80 -10.73
CA SER A 61 -12.16 27.54 -9.34
C SER A 61 -13.64 27.85 -9.18
N ASN A 62 -14.50 26.84 -9.08
CA ASN A 62 -15.78 27.08 -8.43
C ASN A 62 -15.40 27.58 -7.04
N PRO A 63 -15.79 28.81 -6.66
CA PRO A 63 -15.68 29.21 -5.28
C PRO A 63 -16.43 28.15 -4.48
N LEU A 64 -15.78 27.61 -3.44
CA LEU A 64 -16.47 26.87 -2.40
C LEU A 64 -17.72 27.68 -2.02
N SER A 65 -18.88 27.04 -1.98
CA SER A 65 -20.10 27.68 -1.48
C SER A 65 -19.78 28.32 -0.13
N GLU A 66 -20.20 29.57 0.06
CA GLU A 66 -19.84 30.39 1.23
C GLU A 66 -20.21 29.73 2.57
N ASP A 67 -21.12 28.75 2.56
CA ASP A 67 -21.54 27.96 3.73
C ASP A 67 -20.50 26.94 4.25
N GLU A 68 -19.45 26.59 3.47
CA GLU A 68 -18.43 25.62 3.90
C GLU A 68 -17.21 26.26 4.57
N LYS A 69 -17.13 27.59 4.59
CA LYS A 69 -16.01 28.36 5.16
C LYS A 69 -16.01 28.44 6.69
N ASP A 70 -17.07 28.00 7.37
CA ASP A 70 -17.29 28.33 8.78
C ASP A 70 -17.66 27.14 9.68
N SER A 71 -17.04 25.98 9.45
CA SER A 71 -16.88 25.01 10.54
C SER A 71 -15.45 25.11 11.06
N SER A 72 -15.28 25.69 12.25
CA SER A 72 -14.00 25.69 12.95
C SER A 72 -13.65 24.24 13.32
N PHE A 73 -13.06 23.51 12.39
CA PHE A 73 -12.57 22.17 12.66
C PHE A 73 -11.56 22.26 13.80
N GLY A 74 -11.89 21.61 14.92
CA GLY A 74 -11.08 21.66 16.14
C GLY A 74 -9.69 21.05 15.97
N ARG A 75 -8.85 21.24 16.98
CA ARG A 75 -7.56 20.56 17.08
C ARG A 75 -7.75 19.06 17.30
N ILE A 76 -6.78 18.27 16.84
CA ILE A 76 -6.70 16.87 17.24
C ILE A 76 -6.46 16.80 18.76
N LEU A 77 -7.10 15.84 19.42
CA LEU A 77 -7.04 15.68 20.88
C LEU A 77 -5.58 15.65 21.37
N LEU A 78 -5.26 16.49 22.36
CA LEU A 78 -3.91 16.62 22.93
C LEU A 78 -2.81 16.96 21.91
N SER A 79 -3.15 17.69 20.84
CA SER A 79 -2.21 18.10 19.79
C SER A 79 -2.42 19.56 19.38
N ASP A 80 -1.38 20.17 18.86
CA ASP A 80 -1.39 21.47 18.20
C ASP A 80 -1.83 21.39 16.72
N VAL A 81 -1.99 20.19 16.16
CA VAL A 81 -2.46 19.99 14.78
C VAL A 81 -3.93 20.39 14.64
N VAL A 82 -4.18 21.37 13.77
CA VAL A 82 -5.52 21.84 13.41
C VAL A 82 -6.02 21.03 12.21
N VAL A 83 -7.19 20.40 12.37
CA VAL A 83 -7.89 19.77 11.24
C VAL A 83 -8.37 20.89 10.32
N LYS A 84 -8.06 20.81 9.03
CA LYS A 84 -8.49 21.84 8.06
C LYS A 84 -9.74 21.46 7.29
N ARG A 85 -10.02 20.15 7.21
CA ARG A 85 -11.20 19.60 6.54
C ARG A 85 -11.51 18.24 7.13
N ARG A 86 -12.78 17.82 7.18
CA ARG A 86 -13.12 16.43 7.46
C ARG A 86 -13.66 15.78 6.21
N LYS A 87 -13.08 14.64 5.86
CA LYS A 87 -13.61 13.83 4.77
C LYS A 87 -14.54 12.76 5.30
N ASN A 88 -15.78 12.74 4.82
CA ASN A 88 -16.68 11.63 5.09
C ASN A 88 -16.31 10.45 4.18
N VAL A 89 -15.65 9.45 4.75
CA VAL A 89 -15.16 8.29 3.99
C VAL A 89 -16.23 7.21 3.82
N PHE A 90 -17.32 7.25 4.60
CA PHE A 90 -18.31 6.17 4.60
C PHE A 90 -19.60 6.53 3.88
N LEU A 91 -20.11 7.75 4.08
CA LEU A 91 -21.42 8.19 3.59
C LEU A 91 -21.28 9.15 2.41
N GLY A 92 -22.30 9.21 1.55
CA GLY A 92 -22.41 10.22 0.50
C GLY A 92 -21.48 10.05 -0.72
N ARG A 93 -20.81 8.90 -0.86
CA ARG A 93 -19.97 8.58 -2.02
C ARG A 93 -20.29 7.22 -2.64
N LYS A 94 -19.85 7.03 -3.89
CA LYS A 94 -19.96 5.74 -4.60
C LYS A 94 -18.81 4.82 -4.20
N TRP A 95 -19.15 3.63 -3.74
CA TRP A 95 -18.20 2.57 -3.44
C TRP A 95 -17.81 1.82 -4.70
N ASN A 96 -16.52 1.58 -4.88
CA ASN A 96 -16.02 0.70 -5.94
C ASN A 96 -15.66 -0.69 -5.37
N PRO A 97 -15.50 -1.73 -6.21
CA PRO A 97 -15.19 -3.08 -5.74
C PRO A 97 -13.90 -3.19 -4.92
N LEU A 98 -12.92 -2.31 -5.17
CA LEU A 98 -11.65 -2.28 -4.44
C LEU A 98 -11.86 -1.71 -3.03
N ASP A 99 -12.69 -0.68 -2.86
CA ASP A 99 -13.06 -0.17 -1.52
C ASP A 99 -13.70 -1.28 -0.67
N VAL A 100 -14.64 -2.02 -1.27
CA VAL A 100 -15.35 -3.13 -0.62
C VAL A 100 -14.38 -4.26 -0.27
N ALA A 101 -13.46 -4.60 -1.18
CA ALA A 101 -12.44 -5.61 -0.93
C ALA A 101 -11.49 -5.20 0.19
N THR A 102 -11.01 -3.95 0.20
CA THR A 102 -10.12 -3.41 1.24
C THR A 102 -10.78 -3.47 2.61
N ILE A 103 -12.01 -2.96 2.75
CA ILE A 103 -12.75 -3.04 4.02
C ILE A 103 -13.03 -4.49 4.41
N GLY A 104 -13.41 -5.34 3.45
CA GLY A 104 -13.67 -6.75 3.71
C GLY A 104 -12.45 -7.48 4.26
N VAL A 105 -11.27 -7.29 3.64
CA VAL A 105 -10.00 -7.88 4.10
C VAL A 105 -9.61 -7.34 5.46
N MET A 106 -9.66 -6.01 5.65
CA MET A 106 -9.31 -5.40 6.94
C MET A 106 -10.26 -5.87 8.04
N GLY A 107 -11.58 -5.84 7.80
CA GLY A 107 -12.58 -6.34 8.73
C GLY A 107 -12.37 -7.82 9.06
N PHE A 108 -12.11 -8.67 8.06
CA PHE A 108 -11.82 -10.09 8.26
C PHE A 108 -10.61 -10.33 9.17
N MET A 109 -9.50 -9.61 8.96
CA MET A 109 -8.30 -9.75 9.81
C MET A 109 -8.56 -9.30 11.26
N HIS A 110 -9.34 -8.24 11.47
CA HIS A 110 -9.75 -7.81 12.81
C HIS A 110 -10.71 -8.80 13.46
N LEU A 111 -11.63 -9.40 12.70
CA LEU A 111 -12.52 -10.45 13.20
C LEU A 111 -11.75 -11.70 13.65
N LEU A 112 -10.69 -12.09 12.93
CA LEU A 112 -9.81 -13.19 13.36
C LEU A 112 -9.21 -12.92 14.75
N CYS A 113 -8.87 -11.66 15.07
CA CYS A 113 -8.30 -11.32 16.37
C CYS A 113 -9.24 -11.60 17.56
N LEU A 114 -10.56 -11.62 17.34
CA LEU A 114 -11.53 -11.97 18.38
C LEU A 114 -11.39 -13.43 18.86
N PHE A 115 -10.82 -14.30 18.03
CA PHE A 115 -10.55 -15.70 18.37
C PHE A 115 -9.22 -15.90 19.10
N ALA A 116 -8.39 -14.84 19.26
CA ALA A 116 -7.05 -14.96 19.82
C ALA A 116 -7.02 -15.56 21.23
N PRO A 117 -7.91 -15.17 22.19
CA PRO A 117 -7.93 -15.77 23.52
C PRO A 117 -8.28 -17.25 23.50
N LEU A 118 -9.17 -17.67 22.58
CA LEU A 118 -9.66 -19.05 22.47
C LEU A 118 -8.66 -19.99 21.78
N THR A 119 -7.70 -19.44 21.04
CA THR A 119 -6.76 -20.19 20.19
C THR A 119 -5.31 -19.97 20.59
N PHE A 120 -5.05 -19.31 21.73
CA PHE A 120 -3.69 -19.04 22.19
C PHE A 120 -2.91 -20.33 22.44
N ASN A 121 -1.71 -20.38 21.88
CA ASN A 121 -0.66 -21.29 22.30
C ASN A 121 0.69 -20.67 21.98
N TRP A 122 1.73 -21.08 22.70
CA TRP A 122 3.08 -20.53 22.57
C TRP A 122 3.66 -20.69 21.17
N SER A 123 3.36 -21.79 20.48
CA SER A 123 3.86 -22.02 19.12
C SER A 123 3.29 -20.98 18.14
N ALA A 124 1.98 -20.79 18.15
CA ALA A 124 1.29 -19.81 17.32
C ALA A 124 1.71 -18.38 17.62
N PHE A 125 1.90 -18.06 18.90
CA PHE A 125 2.44 -16.78 19.34
C PHE A 125 3.85 -16.52 18.77
N TRP A 126 4.79 -17.46 18.92
CA TRP A 126 6.16 -17.26 18.43
C TRP A 126 6.25 -17.23 16.91
N VAL A 127 5.42 -17.98 16.19
CA VAL A 127 5.31 -17.85 14.73
C VAL A 127 4.79 -16.46 14.34
N ALA A 128 3.80 -15.93 15.06
CA ALA A 128 3.31 -14.58 14.84
C ALA A 128 4.39 -13.51 15.11
N VAL A 129 5.17 -13.65 16.20
CA VAL A 129 6.29 -12.74 16.50
C VAL A 129 7.38 -12.84 15.43
N GLY A 130 7.75 -14.04 15.00
CA GLY A 130 8.72 -14.26 13.92
C GLY A 130 8.27 -13.61 12.61
N LEU A 131 7.01 -13.79 12.23
CA LEU A 131 6.44 -13.13 11.05
C LEU A 131 6.33 -11.61 11.21
N TYR A 132 6.04 -11.10 12.40
CA TYR A 132 6.08 -9.66 12.67
C TYR A 132 7.45 -9.06 12.37
N VAL A 133 8.53 -9.72 12.79
CA VAL A 133 9.90 -9.32 12.43
C VAL A 133 10.16 -9.48 10.93
N ILE A 134 9.81 -10.62 10.33
CA ILE A 134 10.01 -10.87 8.89
C ILE A 134 9.28 -9.82 8.03
N THR A 135 8.00 -9.60 8.28
CA THR A 135 7.19 -8.72 7.44
C THR A 135 7.36 -7.25 7.81
N GLY A 136 7.50 -6.93 9.10
CA GLY A 136 7.65 -5.55 9.58
C GLY A 136 9.07 -5.02 9.42
N LEU A 137 10.05 -5.61 10.13
CA LEU A 137 11.44 -5.17 10.12
C LEU A 137 12.04 -5.33 8.71
N PHE A 138 12.07 -6.55 8.17
CA PHE A 138 12.73 -6.78 6.89
C PHE A 138 11.88 -6.34 5.68
N GLY A 139 10.57 -6.60 5.73
CA GLY A 139 9.65 -6.29 4.63
C GLY A 139 9.29 -4.82 4.48
N ILE A 140 8.69 -4.22 5.52
CA ILE A 140 8.21 -2.83 5.46
C ILE A 140 9.36 -1.85 5.66
N THR A 141 10.06 -1.91 6.80
CA THR A 141 11.00 -0.83 7.17
C THR A 141 12.30 -0.89 6.37
N LEU A 142 12.97 -2.04 6.29
CA LEU A 142 14.21 -2.19 5.56
C LEU A 142 13.98 -2.10 4.05
N SER A 143 13.01 -2.86 3.52
CA SER A 143 12.77 -2.97 2.08
C SER A 143 11.87 -1.85 1.56
N PHE A 144 10.55 -1.90 1.79
CA PHE A 144 9.62 -0.98 1.13
C PHE A 144 9.97 0.47 1.42
N HIS A 145 10.30 0.78 2.67
CA HIS A 145 10.59 2.14 3.09
C HIS A 145 12.01 2.58 2.72
N ARG A 146 13.05 2.09 3.41
CA ARG A 146 14.41 2.64 3.28
C ARG A 146 15.10 2.23 1.97
N ASN A 147 14.92 1.00 1.51
CA ASN A 147 15.57 0.52 0.29
C ASN A 147 14.83 0.95 -0.98
N LEU A 148 13.53 0.64 -1.10
CA LEU A 148 12.78 0.86 -2.34
C LEU A 148 12.28 2.30 -2.47
N SER A 149 11.66 2.87 -1.44
CA SER A 149 11.14 4.24 -1.54
C SER A 149 12.25 5.28 -1.57
N HIS A 150 13.18 5.24 -0.60
CA HIS A 150 14.19 6.29 -0.41
C HIS A 150 15.55 5.98 -1.03
N ARG A 151 15.80 4.73 -1.43
CA ARG A 151 17.09 4.30 -1.99
C ARG A 151 18.24 4.71 -1.09
N SER A 152 18.09 4.50 0.21
CA SER A 152 19.03 4.93 1.23
C SER A 152 20.32 4.08 1.25
N PHE A 153 20.29 2.93 0.60
CA PHE A 153 21.40 2.01 0.39
C PHE A 153 21.09 1.09 -0.80
N LYS A 154 22.09 0.35 -1.28
CA LYS A 154 21.96 -0.69 -2.32
C LYS A 154 22.18 -2.07 -1.73
N LEU A 155 21.46 -3.06 -2.26
CA LEU A 155 21.64 -4.48 -1.96
C LEU A 155 21.88 -5.27 -3.27
N PRO A 156 22.53 -6.43 -3.22
CA PRO A 156 22.43 -7.44 -4.28
C PRO A 156 20.97 -7.74 -4.60
N LYS A 157 20.65 -7.89 -5.88
CA LYS A 157 19.24 -8.00 -6.33
C LYS A 157 18.48 -9.17 -5.73
N TRP A 158 19.15 -10.30 -5.49
CA TRP A 158 18.50 -11.45 -4.84
C TRP A 158 18.03 -11.12 -3.41
N LEU A 159 18.81 -10.32 -2.68
CA LEU A 159 18.49 -9.92 -1.30
C LEU A 159 17.47 -8.79 -1.26
N GLU A 160 17.57 -7.83 -2.19
CA GLU A 160 16.54 -6.81 -2.41
C GLU A 160 15.17 -7.46 -2.67
N TYR A 161 15.11 -8.41 -3.60
CA TYR A 161 13.89 -9.14 -3.95
C TYR A 161 13.37 -10.01 -2.81
N PHE A 162 14.26 -10.67 -2.05
CA PHE A 162 13.89 -11.44 -0.87
C PHE A 162 13.18 -10.56 0.17
N PHE A 163 13.78 -9.43 0.56
CA PHE A 163 13.15 -8.53 1.52
C PHE A 163 11.87 -7.89 0.99
N ALA A 164 11.80 -7.56 -0.30
CA ALA A 164 10.55 -7.09 -0.91
C ALA A 164 9.44 -8.16 -0.87
N TYR A 165 9.78 -9.43 -1.05
CA TYR A 165 8.84 -10.54 -0.90
C TYR A 165 8.34 -10.69 0.55
N CYS A 166 9.21 -10.49 1.55
CA CYS A 166 8.78 -10.43 2.94
C CYS A 166 7.73 -9.32 3.18
N GLY A 167 7.89 -8.16 2.53
CA GLY A 167 6.94 -7.04 2.60
C GLY A 167 5.56 -7.37 2.03
N VAL A 168 5.49 -8.17 0.96
CA VAL A 168 4.21 -8.64 0.38
C VAL A 168 3.37 -9.39 1.41
N GLN A 169 4.01 -10.13 2.32
CA GLN A 169 3.32 -10.90 3.36
C GLN A 169 2.76 -10.02 4.50
N ALA A 170 3.08 -8.72 4.55
CA ALA A 170 2.51 -7.76 5.49
C ALA A 170 1.07 -7.33 5.13
N LEU A 171 0.60 -7.69 3.93
CA LEU A 171 -0.73 -7.36 3.41
C LEU A 171 -1.01 -5.84 3.35
N GLN A 172 -0.02 -5.01 3.04
CA GLN A 172 -0.13 -3.54 2.94
C GLN A 172 -0.13 -2.99 1.50
N GLY A 173 -0.29 -3.85 0.50
CA GLY A 173 -0.19 -3.51 -0.92
C GLY A 173 1.04 -4.13 -1.57
N SER A 174 1.08 -4.12 -2.90
CA SER A 174 2.26 -4.59 -3.63
C SER A 174 3.44 -3.61 -3.44
N PRO A 175 4.69 -4.02 -3.71
CA PRO A 175 5.83 -3.11 -3.61
C PRO A 175 5.66 -1.84 -4.45
N ILE A 176 5.04 -1.95 -5.63
CA ILE A 176 4.80 -0.81 -6.53
C ILE A 176 3.79 0.15 -5.91
N ASP A 177 2.68 -0.36 -5.37
CA ASP A 177 1.58 0.47 -4.86
C ASP A 177 1.99 1.16 -3.55
N TRP A 178 2.67 0.43 -2.65
CA TRP A 178 3.14 0.95 -1.37
C TRP A 178 4.19 2.04 -1.58
N VAL A 179 5.22 1.76 -2.40
CA VAL A 179 6.29 2.72 -2.68
C VAL A 179 5.75 3.96 -3.40
N SER A 180 4.82 3.79 -4.34
CA SER A 180 4.17 4.91 -5.03
C SER A 180 3.44 5.82 -4.05
N THR A 181 2.60 5.25 -3.19
CA THR A 181 1.83 5.99 -2.19
C THR A 181 2.76 6.72 -1.23
N HIS A 182 3.79 6.05 -0.74
CA HIS A 182 4.78 6.63 0.19
C HIS A 182 5.57 7.78 -0.44
N ARG A 183 6.02 7.63 -1.70
CA ARG A 183 6.70 8.71 -2.44
C ARG A 183 5.77 9.92 -2.65
N TYR A 184 4.47 9.71 -2.87
CA TYR A 184 3.50 10.82 -2.93
C TYR A 184 3.28 11.49 -1.59
N HIS A 185 3.24 10.72 -0.49
CA HIS A 185 3.20 11.29 0.85
C HIS A 185 4.38 12.24 1.08
N HIS A 186 5.62 11.82 0.81
CA HIS A 186 6.77 12.72 0.95
C HIS A 186 6.71 13.94 0.02
N GLN A 187 6.31 13.74 -1.24
CA GLN A 187 6.23 14.84 -2.20
C GLN A 187 5.18 15.90 -1.80
N PHE A 188 4.11 15.49 -1.13
CA PHE A 188 2.94 16.32 -0.83
C PHE A 188 2.61 16.34 0.66
N CYS A 189 3.59 16.09 1.52
CA CYS A 189 3.43 15.85 2.95
C CYS A 189 2.57 16.94 3.60
N ASP A 190 1.58 16.54 4.38
CA ASP A 190 0.68 17.43 5.12
C ASP A 190 0.01 18.49 4.24
N SER A 191 -0.27 18.15 2.97
CA SER A 191 -1.03 18.96 2.02
C SER A 191 -2.29 18.23 1.55
N GLU A 192 -3.09 18.90 0.72
CA GLU A 192 -4.31 18.31 0.18
C GLU A 192 -4.11 17.07 -0.69
N LYS A 193 -2.91 16.95 -1.28
CA LYS A 193 -2.49 15.84 -2.16
C LYS A 193 -1.82 14.70 -1.40
N ASP A 194 -1.57 14.86 -0.10
CA ASP A 194 -1.10 13.77 0.74
C ASP A 194 -2.18 12.67 0.80
N PRO A 195 -1.83 11.40 0.50
CA PRO A 195 -2.73 10.26 0.63
C PRO A 195 -3.42 10.14 2.00
N HIS A 196 -2.71 10.48 3.07
CA HIS A 196 -3.13 10.22 4.44
C HIS A 196 -2.83 11.39 5.37
N SER A 197 -3.12 12.61 4.90
CA SER A 197 -2.87 13.84 5.68
C SER A 197 -3.55 13.82 7.06
N PRO A 198 -2.84 14.16 8.15
CA PRO A 198 -3.44 14.41 9.46
C PRO A 198 -4.36 15.64 9.46
N LEU A 199 -4.26 16.53 8.46
CA LEU A 199 -5.14 17.68 8.29
C LEU A 199 -6.60 17.28 8.00
N GLU A 200 -6.83 16.02 7.66
CA GLU A 200 -8.15 15.40 7.50
C GLU A 200 -8.67 14.70 8.77
N GLY A 201 -7.87 14.71 9.83
CA GLY A 201 -8.15 14.11 11.12
C GLY A 201 -7.28 12.89 11.44
N PHE A 202 -7.18 12.60 12.74
CA PHE A 202 -6.38 11.48 13.24
C PHE A 202 -6.82 10.14 12.65
N TRP A 203 -8.11 9.81 12.70
CA TRP A 203 -8.61 8.53 12.17
C TRP A 203 -8.49 8.40 10.65
N PHE A 204 -8.50 9.55 9.95
CA PHE A 204 -8.24 9.59 8.53
C PHE A 204 -6.80 9.17 8.21
N SER A 205 -5.82 9.86 8.79
CA SER A 205 -4.39 9.54 8.62
C SER A 205 -4.02 8.16 9.16
N HIS A 206 -4.71 7.69 10.20
CA HIS A 206 -4.48 6.37 10.79
C HIS A 206 -4.96 5.26 9.86
N MET A 207 -6.24 5.25 9.45
CA MET A 207 -6.80 4.06 8.80
C MET A 207 -7.75 4.39 7.65
N THR A 208 -8.66 5.36 7.83
CA THR A 208 -9.80 5.44 6.91
C THR A 208 -9.42 5.95 5.53
N TRP A 209 -8.25 6.57 5.34
CA TRP A 209 -7.76 6.95 4.01
C TRP A 209 -7.73 5.77 3.01
N LEU A 210 -7.54 4.54 3.51
CA LEU A 210 -7.53 3.29 2.71
C LEU A 210 -8.89 2.95 2.09
N PHE A 211 -9.98 3.48 2.64
CA PHE A 211 -11.34 3.07 2.27
C PHE A 211 -11.92 3.83 1.08
N ASP A 212 -11.30 4.93 0.65
CA ASP A 212 -11.69 5.67 -0.56
C ASP A 212 -10.58 5.64 -1.60
N THR A 213 -10.58 4.55 -2.34
CA THR A 213 -9.48 4.20 -3.23
C THR A 213 -9.52 4.99 -4.54
N TYR A 214 -10.70 5.49 -4.93
CA TYR A 214 -10.84 6.45 -6.01
C TYR A 214 -10.14 7.77 -5.68
N ALA A 215 -10.38 8.32 -4.48
CA ALA A 215 -9.73 9.56 -4.08
C ALA A 215 -8.21 9.41 -3.91
N LEU A 216 -7.74 8.25 -3.44
CA LEU A 216 -6.32 7.94 -3.40
C LEU A 216 -5.69 8.03 -4.79
N VAL A 217 -6.31 7.40 -5.80
CA VAL A 217 -5.85 7.47 -7.20
C VAL A 217 -5.87 8.91 -7.74
N GLN A 218 -6.87 9.71 -7.39
CA GLN A 218 -6.94 11.11 -7.81
C GLN A 218 -5.82 11.97 -7.21
N ARG A 219 -5.47 11.75 -5.94
CA ARG A 219 -4.40 12.48 -5.24
C ARG A 219 -3.01 12.11 -5.73
N CYS A 220 -2.76 10.80 -5.84
CA CYS A 220 -1.51 10.26 -6.33
C CYS A 220 -1.35 10.48 -7.84
N GLY A 221 -2.43 10.64 -8.61
CA GLY A 221 -2.35 10.78 -10.06
C GLY A 221 -1.86 9.51 -10.76
N LYS A 222 -1.16 9.65 -11.89
CA LYS A 222 -0.59 8.50 -12.63
C LYS A 222 0.66 7.99 -11.91
N PRO A 223 0.94 6.67 -11.88
CA PRO A 223 2.13 6.09 -11.21
C PRO A 223 3.45 6.41 -11.95
N ASN A 224 3.76 7.69 -12.14
CA ASN A 224 4.99 8.14 -12.79
C ASN A 224 6.17 8.24 -11.82
N ASN A 225 5.92 8.05 -10.52
CA ASN A 225 6.93 8.14 -9.46
C ASN A 225 7.58 6.79 -9.11
N VAL A 226 7.23 5.69 -9.79
CA VAL A 226 7.75 4.32 -9.53
C VAL A 226 8.29 3.59 -10.76
N GLY A 227 8.66 4.34 -11.80
CA GLY A 227 9.17 3.77 -13.05
C GLY A 227 10.44 2.92 -12.90
N ASP A 228 11.19 3.07 -11.80
CA ASP A 228 12.31 2.17 -11.43
C ASP A 228 11.85 0.76 -11.04
N LEU A 229 10.71 0.62 -10.36
CA LEU A 229 10.14 -0.69 -10.02
C LEU A 229 9.42 -1.30 -11.22
N GLU A 230 8.66 -0.50 -11.98
CA GLU A 230 7.88 -0.98 -13.14
C GLU A 230 8.74 -1.56 -14.27
N LYS A 231 10.00 -1.13 -14.37
CA LYS A 231 10.99 -1.70 -15.31
C LYS A 231 11.39 -3.12 -14.94
N GLN A 232 11.24 -3.54 -13.69
CA GLN A 232 11.69 -4.86 -13.21
C GLN A 232 10.54 -5.87 -13.26
N GLN A 233 10.78 -7.03 -13.90
CA GLN A 233 9.75 -8.07 -14.05
C GLN A 233 9.32 -8.67 -12.72
N PHE A 234 10.23 -8.75 -11.74
CA PHE A 234 9.95 -9.26 -10.40
C PHE A 234 8.83 -8.46 -9.71
N TYR A 235 8.92 -7.13 -9.67
CA TYR A 235 7.90 -6.30 -9.02
C TYR A 235 6.57 -6.32 -9.77
N LYS A 236 6.58 -6.38 -11.11
CA LYS A 236 5.35 -6.58 -11.90
C LYS A 236 4.70 -7.93 -11.65
N PHE A 237 5.51 -8.98 -11.47
CA PHE A 237 5.01 -10.30 -11.08
C PHE A 237 4.32 -10.21 -9.71
N LEU A 238 5.02 -9.71 -8.69
CA LEU A 238 4.45 -9.55 -7.34
C LEU A 238 3.18 -8.70 -7.34
N GLN A 239 3.10 -7.63 -8.13
CA GLN A 239 1.89 -6.83 -8.24
C GLN A 239 0.73 -7.63 -8.84
N ARG A 240 0.96 -8.41 -9.90
CA ARG A 240 -0.07 -9.23 -10.56
C ARG A 240 -0.54 -10.41 -9.70
N THR A 241 0.35 -11.00 -8.91
CA THR A 241 0.06 -12.17 -8.07
C THR A 241 -0.08 -11.82 -6.60
N TYR A 242 -0.20 -10.53 -6.26
CA TYR A 242 -0.11 -10.01 -4.90
C TYR A 242 -0.93 -10.83 -3.90
N ILE A 243 -2.22 -11.04 -4.17
CA ILE A 243 -3.11 -11.72 -3.22
C ILE A 243 -2.82 -13.22 -3.06
N VAL A 244 -2.20 -13.84 -4.06
CA VAL A 244 -1.84 -15.27 -4.01
C VAL A 244 -0.79 -15.53 -2.94
N HIS A 245 0.13 -14.60 -2.71
CA HIS A 245 1.25 -14.82 -1.78
C HIS A 245 0.81 -14.87 -0.30
N PRO A 246 0.00 -13.93 0.23
CA PRO A 246 -0.55 -14.04 1.57
C PRO A 246 -1.53 -15.21 1.74
N ILE A 247 -2.31 -15.55 0.71
CA ILE A 247 -3.19 -16.73 0.74
C ILE A 247 -2.36 -18.01 0.84
N ALA A 248 -1.28 -18.13 0.06
CA ALA A 248 -0.38 -19.27 0.10
C ALA A 248 0.30 -19.41 1.48
N LEU A 249 0.74 -18.30 2.08
CA LEU A 249 1.27 -18.30 3.44
C LEU A 249 0.21 -18.74 4.45
N GLY A 250 -1.03 -18.23 4.34
CA GLY A 250 -2.15 -18.66 5.19
C GLY A 250 -2.43 -20.16 5.06
N ALA A 251 -2.50 -20.69 3.84
CA ALA A 251 -2.71 -22.12 3.60
C ALA A 251 -1.59 -22.98 4.21
N LEU A 252 -0.33 -22.55 4.07
CA LEU A 252 0.82 -23.21 4.69
C LEU A 252 0.72 -23.19 6.23
N LEU A 253 0.41 -22.04 6.82
CA LEU A 253 0.24 -21.90 8.27
C LEU A 253 -0.88 -22.79 8.80
N TYR A 254 -2.00 -22.85 8.09
CA TYR A 254 -3.10 -23.75 8.45
C TYR A 254 -2.68 -25.23 8.37
N ALA A 255 -1.93 -25.62 7.34
CA ALA A 255 -1.43 -26.99 7.22
C ALA A 255 -0.46 -27.36 8.36
N LEU A 256 0.32 -26.41 8.88
CA LEU A 256 1.33 -26.65 9.91
C LEU A 256 0.78 -26.70 11.34
N GLY A 257 -0.38 -26.11 11.61
CA GLY A 257 -0.97 -26.13 12.96
C GLY A 257 -2.32 -25.45 13.07
N GLY A 258 -3.09 -25.54 11.98
CA GLY A 258 -4.52 -25.30 11.95
C GLY A 258 -4.92 -23.86 12.22
N PHE A 259 -6.13 -23.74 12.76
CA PHE A 259 -6.78 -22.47 13.01
C PHE A 259 -6.00 -21.54 13.97
N PRO A 260 -5.33 -22.02 15.04
CA PRO A 260 -4.49 -21.16 15.88
C PRO A 260 -3.42 -20.38 15.13
N TYR A 261 -2.71 -21.00 14.16
CA TYR A 261 -1.74 -20.26 13.35
C TYR A 261 -2.42 -19.25 12.43
N ILE A 262 -3.61 -19.53 11.87
CA ILE A 262 -4.35 -18.52 11.11
C ILE A 262 -4.70 -17.32 12.00
N VAL A 263 -5.25 -17.57 13.18
CA VAL A 263 -5.64 -16.49 14.10
C VAL A 263 -4.45 -15.64 14.51
N TRP A 264 -3.37 -16.25 14.98
CA TRP A 264 -2.22 -15.51 15.52
C TRP A 264 -1.30 -14.98 14.41
N ALA A 265 -0.91 -15.83 13.47
CA ALA A 265 0.10 -15.51 12.48
C ALA A 265 -0.47 -14.77 11.27
N MET A 266 -1.76 -14.91 10.93
CA MET A 266 -2.44 -14.06 9.93
C MET A 266 -3.27 -12.96 10.59
N GLY A 267 -4.19 -13.27 11.51
CA GLY A 267 -5.05 -12.24 12.12
C GLY A 267 -4.28 -11.24 12.99
N VAL A 268 -3.88 -11.68 14.19
CA VAL A 268 -3.26 -10.84 15.23
C VAL A 268 -2.03 -10.13 14.70
N ARG A 269 -1.11 -10.86 14.06
CA ARG A 269 0.12 -10.29 13.51
C ARG A 269 -0.13 -9.26 12.42
N ILE A 270 -1.08 -9.47 11.49
CA ILE A 270 -1.38 -8.47 10.45
C ILE A 270 -1.98 -7.22 11.08
N VAL A 271 -2.95 -7.36 11.97
CA VAL A 271 -3.59 -6.21 12.65
C VAL A 271 -2.57 -5.45 13.50
N TRP A 272 -1.68 -6.15 14.19
CA TRP A 272 -0.58 -5.54 14.93
C TRP A 272 0.35 -4.73 14.01
N VAL A 273 0.80 -5.33 12.90
CA VAL A 273 1.64 -4.65 11.91
C VAL A 273 0.93 -3.45 11.28
N TYR A 274 -0.36 -3.59 10.95
CA TYR A 274 -1.19 -2.51 10.43
C TYR A 274 -1.19 -1.31 11.36
N HIS A 275 -1.61 -1.47 12.61
CA HIS A 275 -1.70 -0.34 13.53
C HIS A 275 -0.33 0.28 13.82
N ILE A 276 0.74 -0.51 13.90
CA ILE A 276 2.09 0.03 14.06
C ILE A 276 2.49 0.89 12.87
N THR A 277 2.28 0.42 11.63
CA THR A 277 2.59 1.21 10.44
C THR A 277 1.70 2.46 10.35
N TRP A 278 0.42 2.33 10.65
CA TRP A 278 -0.53 3.45 10.63
C TRP A 278 -0.26 4.50 11.70
N LEU A 279 0.30 4.11 12.85
CA LEU A 279 0.79 5.04 13.86
C LEU A 279 1.94 5.92 13.36
N VAL A 280 2.72 5.46 12.39
CA VAL A 280 3.73 6.31 11.75
C VAL A 280 3.05 7.46 11.00
N ASN A 281 2.04 7.16 10.19
CA ASN A 281 1.28 8.18 9.43
C ASN A 281 0.47 9.12 10.33
N SER A 282 -0.03 8.61 11.46
CA SER A 282 -0.96 9.35 12.32
C SER A 282 -0.26 9.91 13.56
N ALA A 283 0.13 9.06 14.51
CA ALA A 283 0.74 9.53 15.76
C ALA A 283 2.04 10.29 15.51
N CYS A 284 2.88 9.89 14.54
CA CYS A 284 4.12 10.62 14.24
C CYS A 284 3.91 11.87 13.39
N HIS A 285 2.68 12.23 13.03
CA HIS A 285 2.34 13.54 12.46
C HIS A 285 1.49 14.41 13.40
N VAL A 286 1.16 13.90 14.60
CA VAL A 286 0.23 14.54 15.53
C VAL A 286 0.85 14.75 16.91
N TRP A 287 1.62 13.79 17.41
CA TRP A 287 2.22 13.82 18.74
C TRP A 287 3.72 13.51 18.71
N GLY A 288 4.47 14.13 19.63
CA GLY A 288 5.90 13.92 19.78
C GLY A 288 6.70 15.22 19.59
N LYS A 289 7.99 15.07 19.30
CA LYS A 289 8.93 16.20 19.23
C LYS A 289 9.38 16.48 17.80
N GLN A 290 9.31 17.73 17.37
CA GLN A 290 10.02 18.19 16.18
C GLN A 290 11.45 18.56 16.58
N ALA A 291 12.43 17.81 16.06
CA ALA A 291 13.86 18.06 16.28
C ALA A 291 14.50 18.87 15.15
N TRP A 292 13.85 18.91 13.99
CA TRP A 292 14.31 19.56 12.77
C TRP A 292 13.18 20.39 12.16
N ASN A 293 13.55 21.48 11.52
CA ASN A 293 12.64 22.35 10.80
C ASN A 293 12.37 21.79 9.40
N THR A 294 11.44 20.85 9.30
CA THR A 294 11.02 20.19 8.05
C THR A 294 9.97 20.98 7.26
N GLY A 295 9.24 21.87 7.92
CA GLY A 295 8.09 22.59 7.35
C GLY A 295 6.79 21.76 7.29
N ASP A 296 6.84 20.50 7.73
CA ASP A 296 5.70 19.60 7.87
C ASP A 296 5.35 19.36 9.35
N LEU A 297 4.38 18.47 9.61
CA LEU A 297 3.89 18.10 10.94
C LEU A 297 4.57 16.83 11.47
N SER A 298 5.59 16.30 10.81
CA SER A 298 6.29 15.11 11.27
C SER A 298 6.92 15.34 12.66
N ARG A 299 6.85 14.34 13.53
CA ARG A 299 7.28 14.36 14.93
C ARG A 299 7.98 13.05 15.28
N ASN A 300 9.02 13.14 16.10
CA ASN A 300 9.69 11.99 16.69
C ASN A 300 8.87 11.43 17.86
N ASN A 301 8.60 10.13 17.83
CA ASN A 301 7.87 9.38 18.83
C ASN A 301 8.62 8.09 19.18
N TRP A 302 9.16 8.01 20.40
CA TRP A 302 10.07 6.96 20.82
C TRP A 302 9.41 5.57 20.93
N TRP A 303 8.16 5.51 21.40
CA TRP A 303 7.47 4.22 21.58
C TRP A 303 7.01 3.67 20.24
N VAL A 304 6.59 4.53 19.30
CA VAL A 304 6.39 4.13 17.90
C VAL A 304 7.72 3.69 17.30
N ALA A 305 8.85 4.32 17.62
CA ALA A 305 10.14 3.88 17.12
C ALA A 305 10.51 2.46 17.59
N VAL A 306 10.22 2.09 18.84
CA VAL A 306 10.45 0.72 19.32
C VAL A 306 9.55 -0.28 18.57
N LEU A 307 8.25 0.00 18.47
CA LEU A 307 7.28 -0.89 17.84
C LEU A 307 7.46 -0.98 16.31
N ALA A 308 7.85 0.11 15.67
CA ALA A 308 8.05 0.21 14.23
C ALA A 308 9.54 0.13 13.86
N PHE A 309 10.38 -0.51 14.67
CA PHE A 309 11.79 -0.79 14.34
C PHE A 309 12.66 0.43 13.97
N GLY A 310 12.28 1.64 14.40
CA GLY A 310 12.99 2.90 14.16
C GLY A 310 12.16 3.93 13.40
N GLU A 311 11.02 3.55 12.81
CA GLU A 311 10.20 4.44 11.97
C GLU A 311 9.50 5.58 12.72
N GLY A 312 9.40 5.47 14.06
CA GLY A 312 8.88 6.54 14.91
C GLY A 312 9.83 7.73 15.07
N TRP A 313 11.10 7.65 14.64
CA TRP A 313 11.96 8.83 14.50
C TRP A 313 11.59 9.63 13.24
N HIS A 314 10.31 9.98 13.14
CA HIS A 314 9.70 10.38 11.90
C HIS A 314 10.10 11.80 11.46
N ASN A 315 10.26 12.73 12.40
CA ASN A 315 10.80 14.05 12.06
C ASN A 315 12.28 14.00 11.64
N ASN A 316 13.07 13.08 12.21
CA ASN A 316 14.42 12.83 11.70
C ASN A 316 14.38 12.29 10.27
N HIS A 317 13.44 11.39 9.99
CA HIS A 317 13.24 10.80 8.67
C HIS A 317 12.84 11.86 7.64
N HIS A 318 11.79 12.66 7.89
CA HIS A 318 11.37 13.73 6.98
C HIS A 318 12.46 14.81 6.78
N ALA A 319 13.30 15.08 7.79
CA ALA A 319 14.44 15.97 7.62
C ALA A 319 15.52 15.42 6.67
N PHE A 320 15.73 14.10 6.67
CA PHE A 320 16.78 13.46 5.89
C PHE A 320 16.26 12.18 5.23
N GLU A 321 15.27 12.33 4.35
CA GLU A 321 14.51 11.19 3.78
C GLU A 321 15.41 10.14 3.10
N TYR A 322 16.53 10.57 2.53
CA TYR A 322 17.51 9.69 1.87
C TYR A 322 18.38 8.89 2.85
N SER A 323 18.31 9.17 4.15
CA SER A 323 19.15 8.55 5.18
C SER A 323 18.75 7.09 5.39
N ALA A 324 19.73 6.21 5.60
CA ALA A 324 19.48 4.84 6.01
C ALA A 324 19.21 4.71 7.53
N ARG A 325 19.55 5.76 8.29
CA ARG A 325 19.44 5.84 9.74
C ARG A 325 18.43 6.93 10.12
N HIS A 326 17.36 6.55 10.81
CA HIS A 326 16.35 7.48 11.32
C HIS A 326 16.66 7.88 12.76
N GLY A 327 17.18 6.97 13.58
CA GLY A 327 17.63 7.28 14.95
C GLY A 327 18.97 8.02 14.98
N LEU A 328 18.97 9.34 14.87
CA LEU A 328 20.19 10.16 14.69
C LEU A 328 20.98 10.42 15.98
N GLN A 329 20.38 10.22 17.15
CA GLN A 329 21.05 10.30 18.46
C GLN A 329 21.48 8.92 18.95
N TRP A 330 22.41 8.86 19.92
CA TRP A 330 22.93 7.60 20.45
C TRP A 330 21.86 6.76 21.18
N TRP A 331 20.90 7.42 21.84
CA TRP A 331 19.81 6.79 22.58
C TRP A 331 18.59 6.45 21.70
N GLN A 332 18.57 6.92 20.45
CA GLN A 332 17.47 6.67 19.53
C GLN A 332 17.59 5.28 18.91
N ILE A 333 16.93 4.31 19.53
CA ILE A 333 16.91 2.91 19.09
C ILE A 333 16.31 2.82 17.69
N ASP A 334 17.06 2.24 16.76
CA ASP A 334 16.68 2.07 15.35
C ASP A 334 17.13 0.68 14.90
N THR A 335 16.27 -0.31 15.14
CA THR A 335 16.55 -1.72 14.86
C THR A 335 16.86 -1.96 13.39
N THR A 336 16.14 -1.29 12.49
CA THR A 336 16.37 -1.37 11.04
C THR A 336 17.75 -0.83 10.66
N TRP A 337 18.21 0.25 11.28
CA TRP A 337 19.57 0.75 11.10
C TRP A 337 20.63 -0.26 11.57
N TYR A 338 20.39 -0.96 12.68
CA TYR A 338 21.33 -1.99 13.16
C TYR A 338 21.46 -3.14 12.15
N VAL A 339 20.35 -3.57 11.55
CA VAL A 339 20.37 -4.56 10.46
C VAL A 339 21.11 -4.05 9.24
N ILE A 340 20.84 -2.82 8.80
CA ILE A 340 21.55 -2.22 7.65
C ILE A 340 23.05 -2.08 7.95
N SER A 341 23.42 -1.73 9.18
CA SER A 341 24.81 -1.63 9.62
C SER A 341 25.52 -2.97 9.59
N LEU A 342 24.85 -4.05 10.03
CA LEU A 342 25.36 -5.40 9.91
C LEU A 342 25.55 -5.80 8.45
N LEU A 343 24.54 -5.59 7.59
CA LEU A 343 24.63 -5.87 6.16
C LEU A 343 25.76 -5.09 5.49
N LYS A 344 26.00 -3.83 5.92
CA LYS A 344 27.12 -3.02 5.46
C LYS A 344 28.46 -3.60 5.90
N ALA A 345 28.58 -4.03 7.16
CA ALA A 345 29.80 -4.60 7.71
C ALA A 345 30.23 -5.89 6.98
N ILE A 346 29.27 -6.71 6.55
CA ILE A 346 29.52 -7.92 5.77
C ILE A 346 29.54 -7.69 4.23
N GLY A 347 29.50 -6.43 3.79
CA GLY A 347 29.62 -6.06 2.37
C GLY A 347 28.37 -6.26 1.51
N LEU A 348 27.22 -6.61 2.09
CA LEU A 348 25.95 -6.78 1.37
C LEU A 348 25.19 -5.46 1.17
N ALA A 349 25.34 -4.48 2.07
CA ALA A 349 24.78 -3.14 1.88
C ALA A 349 25.87 -2.15 1.46
N THR A 350 25.70 -1.56 0.28
CA THR A 350 26.63 -0.55 -0.28
C THR A 350 25.92 0.77 -0.48
N ASP A 351 26.67 1.85 -0.76
CA ASP A 351 26.14 3.21 -0.96
C ASP A 351 25.19 3.67 0.18
N VAL A 352 25.51 3.29 1.42
CA VAL A 352 24.68 3.60 2.59
C VAL A 352 24.79 5.09 2.91
N LYS A 353 23.67 5.80 2.76
CA LYS A 353 23.60 7.26 2.90
C LYS A 353 23.28 7.67 4.34
N LEU A 354 23.92 8.75 4.79
CA LEU A 354 23.70 9.38 6.08
C LEU A 354 23.78 10.91 5.93
N PRO A 355 23.09 11.68 6.78
CA PRO A 355 23.18 13.13 6.75
C PRO A 355 24.54 13.64 7.23
N SER A 356 25.12 14.56 6.47
CA SER A 356 26.34 15.29 6.85
C SER A 356 26.05 16.32 7.95
N ALA A 357 27.10 16.83 8.60
CA ALA A 357 26.97 17.93 9.56
C ALA A 357 26.32 19.17 8.94
N ALA A 358 26.68 19.50 7.69
CA ALA A 358 26.11 20.63 6.96
C ALA A 358 24.61 20.44 6.69
N HIS A 359 24.16 19.23 6.32
CA HIS A 359 22.73 18.94 6.17
C HIS A 359 21.98 19.13 7.49
N LYS A 360 22.55 18.66 8.60
CA LYS A 360 21.96 18.83 9.94
C LYS A 360 21.87 20.30 10.34
N GLN A 361 22.93 21.07 10.14
CA GLN A 361 22.94 22.49 10.47
C GLN A 361 21.88 23.27 9.71
N LYS A 362 21.63 22.94 8.44
CA LYS A 362 20.63 23.61 7.61
C LYS A 362 19.20 23.45 8.13
N LEU A 363 18.87 22.30 8.73
CA LEU A 363 17.53 21.99 9.23
C LEU A 363 17.42 22.10 10.75
N ALA A 364 18.47 22.54 11.43
CA ALA A 364 18.43 22.77 12.87
C ALA A 364 17.38 23.85 13.17
N ILE A 365 16.55 23.60 14.19
CA ILE A 365 15.66 24.63 14.73
C ILE A 365 16.58 25.65 15.43
N MET A 366 16.60 26.89 14.93
CA MET A 366 17.28 27.99 15.62
C MET A 366 16.54 28.21 16.94
N GLY A 367 17.25 27.97 18.05
CA GLY A 367 16.72 28.09 19.40
C GLY A 367 16.53 29.52 19.85
#